data_AF-A0A2K4VB38-F1
#
_entry.id   AF-A0A2K4VB38-F1
#
_cell.length_a   1.000
_cell.length_b   1.000
_cell.length_c   1.000
_cell.angle_alpha   90.00
_cell.angle_beta   90.00
_cell.angle_gamma   90.00
#
_symmetry.space_group_name_H-M   'P 1'
#
loop_
_entity.id
_entity.type
_entity.pdbx_description
1 polymer ?
#
loop_
_entity_poly.entity_id
_entity_poly.type
_entity_poly.pdbx_seq_one_letter_code
_entity_poly.pdbx_strand_id
1 'polypeptide(L)'
;MLIFPAGGTGTVSGNILFGPGMDSVDMQSGRILGNVTQAAGIDRFTLSAGEVSGDLNQGDDPDDFVMSGGTLSALAQGDGRDTFLMTDGTITRAFGGW
;
A
#
# COMPACT_ATOMS: atom_id res chain seq x y z
N MET A 1 0.19 11.15 5.56
CA MET A 1 1.19 10.14 5.98
C MET A 1 0.67 9.30 7.14
N LEU A 2 0.78 7.97 7.03
CA LEU A 2 0.45 6.97 8.05
C LEU A 2 1.65 6.01 8.26
N ILE A 3 1.96 5.66 9.50
CA ILE A 3 3.14 4.83 9.84
C ILE A 3 2.75 3.67 10.76
N PHE A 4 3.22 2.46 10.44
CA PHE A 4 3.22 1.29 11.31
C PHE A 4 4.68 0.95 11.66
N PRO A 5 5.18 1.42 12.81
CA PRO A 5 6.60 1.31 13.14
C PRO A 5 7.00 -0.12 13.45
N ALA A 6 8.27 -0.45 13.20
CA ALA A 6 8.82 -1.79 13.43
C ALA A 6 8.53 -2.31 14.85
N GLY A 7 8.12 -3.57 14.95
CA GLY A 7 7.77 -4.21 16.22
C GLY A 7 6.39 -3.84 16.80
N GLY A 8 5.63 -2.95 16.13
CA GLY A 8 4.26 -2.65 16.52
C GLY A 8 3.27 -3.80 16.24
N THR A 9 2.16 -3.82 16.97
CA THR A 9 1.07 -4.82 16.82
C THR A 9 -0.26 -4.19 16.39
N GLY A 10 -0.22 -2.94 15.91
CA GLY A 10 -1.40 -2.18 15.50
C GLY A 10 -2.21 -2.91 14.44
N THR A 11 -3.53 -2.87 14.59
CA THR A 11 -4.48 -3.42 13.62
C THR A 11 -5.50 -2.36 13.23
N VAL A 12 -5.67 -2.14 11.93
CA VAL A 12 -6.78 -1.36 11.38
C VAL A 12 -7.78 -2.34 10.78
N SER A 13 -8.92 -2.49 11.43
CA SER A 13 -9.94 -3.47 11.01
C SER A 13 -10.78 -3.02 9.82
N GLY A 14 -10.75 -1.73 9.49
CA GLY A 14 -11.54 -1.14 8.39
C GLY A 14 -10.69 -0.68 7.22
N ASN A 15 -11.36 -0.04 6.26
CA ASN A 15 -10.70 0.59 5.13
C ASN A 15 -9.94 1.84 5.57
N ILE A 16 -8.85 2.14 4.88
CA ILE A 16 -8.14 3.40 4.94
C ILE A 16 -8.43 4.13 3.62
N LEU A 17 -9.03 5.31 3.74
CA LEU A 17 -9.34 6.18 2.62
C LEU A 17 -8.60 7.50 2.83
N PHE A 18 -7.69 7.81 1.92
CA PHE A 18 -7.11 9.14 1.80
C PHE A 18 -7.97 10.02 0.87
N GLY A 19 -7.59 11.29 0.76
CA GLY A 19 -8.21 12.25 -0.16
C GLY A 19 -7.24 12.62 -1.27
N PRO A 20 -7.54 13.64 -2.07
CA PRO A 20 -6.57 14.15 -3.04
C PRO A 20 -5.32 14.70 -2.33
N GLY A 21 -4.15 14.47 -2.91
CA GLY A 21 -2.89 14.99 -2.39
C GLY A 21 -1.73 14.01 -2.58
N MET A 22 -0.63 14.28 -1.88
CA MET A 22 0.50 13.35 -1.83
C MET A 22 0.42 12.56 -0.54
N ASP A 23 -0.07 11.33 -0.63
CA ASP A 23 -0.25 10.43 0.49
C ASP A 23 0.86 9.40 0.59
N SER A 24 1.12 8.98 1.83
CA SER A 24 2.23 8.09 2.13
C SER A 24 1.87 7.13 3.24
N VAL A 25 2.16 5.86 3.01
CA VAL A 25 2.06 4.80 4.01
C VAL A 25 3.40 4.10 4.14
N ASP A 26 3.92 4.01 5.37
CA ASP A 26 5.12 3.23 5.70
C ASP A 26 4.76 2.11 6.68
N MET A 27 4.89 0.86 6.24
CA MET A 27 4.58 -0.33 7.01
C MET A 27 5.80 -1.18 7.29
N GLN A 28 6.12 -1.29 8.57
CA GLN A 28 7.20 -2.11 9.11
C GLN A 28 6.69 -3.19 10.08
N SER A 29 5.38 -3.24 10.31
CA SER A 29 4.70 -4.27 11.11
C SER A 29 3.18 -4.14 10.99
N GLY A 30 2.43 -4.86 11.85
CA GLY A 30 1.00 -4.65 12.03
C GLY A 30 0.13 -5.25 10.92
N ARG A 31 -1.16 -4.89 10.96
CA ARG A 31 -2.17 -5.41 10.04
C ARG A 31 -3.15 -4.33 9.61
N ILE A 32 -3.45 -4.26 8.32
CA ILE A 32 -4.67 -3.65 7.80
C ILE A 32 -5.55 -4.78 7.26
N LEU A 33 -6.78 -4.87 7.75
CA LEU A 33 -7.72 -5.90 7.31
C LEU A 33 -8.62 -5.43 6.15
N GLY A 34 -8.76 -4.11 5.97
CA GLY A 34 -9.52 -3.50 4.87
C GLY A 34 -8.64 -3.03 3.71
N ASN A 35 -9.29 -2.38 2.75
CA ASN A 35 -8.62 -1.80 1.59
C ASN A 35 -7.89 -0.51 1.96
N VAL A 36 -6.88 -0.16 1.17
CA VAL A 36 -6.21 1.14 1.21
C VAL A 36 -6.46 1.85 -0.13
N THR A 37 -6.95 3.07 -0.09
CA THR A 37 -7.17 3.90 -1.28
C THR A 37 -6.49 5.25 -1.08
N GLN A 38 -5.52 5.58 -1.94
CA GLN A 38 -4.74 6.82 -1.85
C GLN A 38 -5.34 7.97 -2.68
N ALA A 39 -6.07 7.63 -3.76
CA ALA A 39 -6.87 8.54 -4.59
C ALA A 39 -6.04 9.33 -5.60
N ALA A 40 -6.25 10.64 -5.74
CA ALA A 40 -5.58 11.43 -6.77
C ALA A 40 -4.33 12.12 -6.21
N GLY A 41 -3.21 12.02 -6.93
CA GLY A 41 -1.96 12.70 -6.63
C GLY A 41 -0.79 11.72 -6.51
N ILE A 42 0.43 12.25 -6.35
CA ILE A 42 1.66 11.43 -6.36
C ILE A 42 1.82 10.73 -5.02
N ASP A 43 1.50 9.44 -4.98
CA ASP A 43 1.41 8.66 -3.77
C ASP A 43 2.57 7.69 -3.57
N ARG A 44 2.77 7.28 -2.32
CA ARG A 44 3.77 6.27 -1.96
C ARG A 44 3.24 5.23 -0.98
N PHE A 45 3.54 3.97 -1.23
CA PHE A 45 3.34 2.88 -0.28
C PHE A 45 4.61 2.04 -0.11
N THR A 46 5.09 1.93 1.13
CA THR A 46 6.24 1.09 1.50
C THR A 46 5.80 -0.03 2.42
N LEU A 47 6.05 -1.29 2.03
CA LEU A 47 5.77 -2.48 2.81
C LEU A 47 7.06 -3.28 3.08
N SER A 48 7.63 -3.13 4.26
CA SER A 48 8.82 -3.89 4.69
C SER A 48 8.49 -5.09 5.58
N ALA A 49 7.36 -5.05 6.30
CA ALA A 49 6.78 -6.18 7.02
C ALA A 49 5.32 -5.89 7.39
N GLY A 50 4.59 -6.92 7.85
CA GLY A 50 3.17 -6.81 8.20
C GLY A 50 2.25 -7.43 7.15
N GLU A 51 0.95 -7.14 7.27
CA GLU A 51 -0.09 -7.67 6.40
C GLU A 51 -1.08 -6.57 6.00
N VAL A 52 -1.38 -6.50 4.71
CA VAL A 52 -2.53 -5.78 4.16
C VAL A 52 -3.43 -6.81 3.50
N SER A 53 -4.48 -7.24 4.22
CA SER A 53 -5.41 -8.27 3.76
C SER A 53 -6.37 -7.76 2.68
N GLY A 54 -6.56 -6.44 2.58
CA GLY A 54 -7.32 -5.80 1.52
C GLY A 54 -6.46 -5.35 0.35
N ASP A 55 -7.11 -4.80 -0.66
CA ASP A 55 -6.45 -4.33 -1.87
C ASP A 55 -5.93 -2.90 -1.66
N LEU A 56 -4.75 -2.61 -2.21
CA LEU A 56 -4.19 -1.27 -2.29
C LEU A 56 -4.49 -0.67 -3.66
N ASN A 57 -5.11 0.51 -3.69
CA ASN A 57 -5.33 1.34 -4.87
C ASN A 57 -4.60 2.67 -4.68
N GLN A 58 -3.64 2.97 -5.56
CA GLN A 58 -2.87 4.22 -5.51
C GLN A 58 -3.66 5.34 -6.19
N GLY A 59 -3.97 5.21 -7.48
CA GLY A 59 -5.10 5.91 -8.10
C GLY A 59 -4.73 6.63 -9.38
N ASP A 60 -4.91 7.94 -9.41
CA ASP A 60 -4.50 8.76 -10.56
C ASP A 60 -3.18 9.46 -10.23
N ASP A 61 -2.37 9.73 -11.26
CA ASP A 61 -1.02 10.36 -11.23
C ASP A 61 0.11 9.34 -10.97
N PRO A 62 1.38 9.70 -11.28
CA PRO A 62 2.50 8.76 -11.12
C PRO A 62 2.76 8.36 -9.67
N ASP A 63 2.67 7.06 -9.39
CA ASP A 63 2.80 6.53 -8.03
C ASP A 63 4.04 5.65 -7.81
N ASP A 64 4.45 5.51 -6.54
CA ASP A 64 5.54 4.63 -6.12
C ASP A 64 5.07 3.54 -5.15
N PHE A 65 5.27 2.28 -5.53
CA PHE A 65 5.10 1.12 -4.64
C PHE A 65 6.45 0.41 -4.38
N VAL A 66 6.79 0.22 -3.10
CA VAL A 66 7.99 -0.49 -2.67
C VAL A 66 7.63 -1.58 -1.67
N MET A 67 8.07 -2.81 -1.95
CA MET A 67 7.88 -3.97 -1.07
C MET A 67 9.18 -4.73 -0.84
N SER A 68 9.55 -4.90 0.42
CA SER A 68 10.74 -5.65 0.85
C SER A 68 10.44 -6.71 1.91
N GLY A 69 9.16 -7.02 2.13
CA GLY A 69 8.69 -8.08 3.02
C GLY A 69 7.18 -7.99 3.21
N GLY A 70 6.63 -8.80 4.12
CA GLY A 70 5.19 -8.78 4.45
C GLY A 70 4.29 -9.39 3.37
N THR A 71 2.99 -9.12 3.51
CA THR A 71 1.94 -9.65 2.62
C THR A 71 0.95 -8.57 2.21
N LEU A 72 0.53 -8.60 0.95
CA LEU A 72 -0.50 -7.75 0.36
C LEU A 72 -1.49 -8.60 -0.44
N SER A 73 -2.79 -8.27 -0.42
CA SER A 73 -3.79 -8.94 -1.26
C SER A 73 -3.54 -8.67 -2.74
N ALA A 74 -3.81 -7.44 -3.18
CA ALA A 74 -3.62 -6.97 -4.54
C ALA A 74 -3.15 -5.52 -4.56
N LEU A 75 -2.53 -5.13 -5.68
CA LEU A 75 -2.11 -3.76 -5.96
C LEU A 75 -2.75 -3.28 -7.27
N ALA A 76 -3.43 -2.15 -7.21
CA ALA A 76 -3.84 -1.35 -8.36
C ALA A 76 -3.05 -0.03 -8.33
N GLN A 77 -2.17 0.20 -9.31
CA GLN A 77 -1.42 1.47 -9.39
C GLN A 77 -2.23 2.55 -10.12
N GLY A 78 -3.14 2.14 -11.01
CA GLY A 78 -4.06 3.04 -11.69
C GLY A 78 -3.45 3.76 -12.88
N ASP A 79 -3.81 5.03 -13.08
CA ASP A 79 -3.42 5.85 -14.22
C ASP A 79 -2.15 6.64 -13.92
N GLY A 80 -1.10 6.45 -14.70
CA GLY A 80 0.14 7.17 -14.44
C GLY A 80 1.34 6.48 -15.06
N ARG A 81 2.53 7.01 -14.76
CA ARG A 81 3.78 6.29 -15.01
C ARG A 81 4.32 5.82 -13.68
N ASP A 82 3.79 4.70 -13.22
CA ASP A 82 4.05 4.21 -11.88
C ASP A 82 5.38 3.46 -11.79
N THR A 83 5.90 3.36 -10.58
CA THR A 83 7.02 2.50 -10.26
C THR A 83 6.62 1.41 -9.29
N PHE A 84 7.11 0.20 -9.56
CA PHE A 84 6.90 -0.97 -8.73
C PHE A 84 8.25 -1.62 -8.47
N LEU A 85 8.64 -1.70 -7.19
CA LEU A 85 9.83 -2.41 -6.75
C LEU A 85 9.45 -3.43 -5.68
N MET A 86 9.67 -4.71 -5.96
CA MET A 86 9.50 -5.80 -5.00
C MET A 86 10.77 -6.62 -4.91
N THR A 87 11.38 -6.68 -3.72
CA THR A 87 12.60 -7.47 -3.47
C THR A 87 12.37 -8.69 -2.58
N ASP A 88 11.26 -8.73 -1.83
CA ASP A 88 10.82 -9.87 -1.00
C ASP A 88 9.31 -9.72 -0.66
N GLY A 89 8.76 -10.70 0.06
CA GLY A 89 7.38 -10.74 0.53
C GLY A 89 6.41 -11.43 -0.45
N THR A 90 5.10 -11.19 -0.31
CA THR A 90 4.09 -11.84 -1.17
C THR A 90 2.90 -10.93 -1.49
N ILE A 91 2.62 -10.75 -2.78
CA ILE A 91 1.32 -10.29 -3.28
C ILE A 91 0.51 -11.54 -3.64
N THR A 92 -0.60 -11.75 -2.95
CA THR A 92 -1.33 -13.04 -3.00
C THR A 92 -2.28 -13.17 -4.18
N ARG A 93 -2.66 -12.05 -4.82
CA ARG A 93 -3.51 -12.02 -6.01
C ARG A 93 -2.81 -11.41 -7.21
N ALA A 94 -3.07 -10.13 -7.51
CA ALA A 94 -2.61 -9.47 -8.73
C ALA A 94 -1.98 -8.12 -8.43
N PHE A 95 -1.09 -7.67 -9.31
CA PHE A 95 -0.57 -6.31 -9.38
C PHE A 95 -0.70 -5.81 -10.83
N GLY A 96 -1.21 -4.58 -11.03
CA GLY A 96 -1.44 -3.99 -12.37
C GLY A 96 -2.31 -2.73 -12.33
N GLY A 97 -2.81 -2.28 -13.48
CA GLY A 97 -3.69 -1.09 -13.61
C GLY A 97 -5.08 -1.47 -14.10
N TRP A 98 -5.98 -1.87 -13.20
CA TRP A 98 -7.36 -2.30 -13.50
C TRP A 98 -8.38 -1.37 -12.86
#